data_AF-R9LI20-F1
#
_entry.id   AF-R9LI20-F1
#
_cell.length_a   1.000
_cell.length_b   1.000
_cell.length_c   1.000
_cell.angle_alpha   90.00
_cell.angle_beta   90.00
_cell.angle_gamma   90.00
#
_symmetry.space_group_name_H-M   'P 1'
#
loop_
_entity.id
_entity.type
_entity.pdbx_description
1 polymer ?
#
loop_
_entity_poly.entity_id
_entity_poly.type
_entity_poly.pdbx_seq_one_letter_code
_entity_poly.pdbx_strand_id
1 'polypeptide(L)'
;MENNRKPLHFFLGANTPQGFVSRFDQLANPAEGWREFVLKGGPGTGKSSLMRKVAEHTAGRCGQIELIHCSSDVDSLDGVILPEIKTSIADGTSPHVSAM
;
A
#
# COMPACT_ATOMS: atom_id res chain seq x y z
N MET A 1 24.21 0.10 14.55
CA MET A 1 23.22 1.09 15.02
C MET A 1 21.92 0.75 14.30
N GLU A 2 20.99 0.13 15.02
CA GLU A 2 19.73 -0.35 14.46
C GLU A 2 18.78 0.86 14.38
N ASN A 3 18.65 1.45 13.19
CA ASN A 3 17.67 2.50 12.94
C ASN A 3 16.28 1.84 12.95
N ASN A 4 15.70 1.69 14.15
CA ASN A 4 14.35 1.19 14.33
C ASN A 4 13.33 2.26 13.87
N ARG A 5 13.26 2.49 12.56
CA ARG A 5 12.30 3.41 11.96
C ARG A 5 10.92 2.78 12.00
N LYS A 6 9.99 3.47 12.67
CA LYS A 6 8.58 3.07 12.69
C LYS A 6 8.00 3.15 11.28
N PRO A 7 7.07 2.25 10.92
CA PRO A 7 6.31 2.38 9.69
C PRO A 7 5.64 3.75 9.60
N LEU A 8 5.67 4.34 8.42
CA LEU A 8 4.86 5.51 8.11
C LEU A 8 3.46 5.05 7.73
N HIS A 9 2.47 5.87 8.05
CA HIS A 9 1.07 5.57 7.80
C HIS A 9 0.47 6.70 6.96
N PHE A 10 -0.13 6.33 5.84
CA PHE A 10 -0.72 7.27 4.88
C PHE A 10 -2.11 6.82 4.46
N PHE A 11 -2.84 7.75 3.84
CA PHE A 11 -4.02 7.47 3.04
C PHE A 11 -3.73 7.91 1.61
N LEU A 12 -4.01 7.05 0.63
CA LEU A 12 -3.98 7.40 -0.79
C LEU A 12 -5.38 7.56 -1.38
N GLY A 13 -6.42 7.32 -0.59
CA GLY A 13 -7.82 7.60 -0.93
C GLY A 13 -8.41 8.59 0.06
N ALA A 14 -9.29 9.49 -0.41
CA ALA A 14 -10.08 10.34 0.47
C ALA A 14 -11.39 10.77 -0.20
N ASN A 15 -12.44 10.97 0.61
CA ASN A 15 -13.70 11.56 0.16
C ASN A 15 -13.63 13.09 0.31
N THR A 16 -13.83 13.81 -0.79
CA THR A 16 -13.81 15.28 -0.85
C THR A 16 -15.19 15.82 -1.28
N PRO A 17 -15.47 17.12 -1.14
CA PRO A 17 -16.71 17.71 -1.65
C PRO A 17 -16.89 17.53 -3.18
N GLN A 18 -15.81 17.27 -3.92
CA GLN A 18 -15.81 17.02 -5.36
C GLN A 18 -15.92 15.53 -5.72
N GLY A 19 -15.98 14.64 -4.72
CA GLY A 19 -16.01 13.19 -4.90
C GLY A 19 -14.78 12.48 -4.34
N PHE A 20 -14.64 11.20 -4.68
CA PHE A 20 -13.50 10.37 -4.26
C PHE A 20 -12.23 10.78 -5.00
N VAL A 21 -11.16 11.01 -4.24
CA VAL A 21 -9.83 11.32 -4.78
C VAL A 21 -8.89 10.16 -4.46
N SER A 22 -8.24 9.64 -5.50
CA SER A 22 -7.23 8.58 -5.42
C SER A 22 -5.85 9.13 -5.78
N ARG A 23 -4.82 8.62 -5.10
CA ARG A 23 -3.39 8.83 -5.37
C ARG A 23 -2.63 7.50 -5.52
N PHE A 24 -3.34 6.44 -5.89
CA PHE A 24 -2.74 5.12 -6.10
C PHE A 24 -1.77 5.08 -7.29
N ASP A 25 -1.81 6.08 -8.17
CA ASP A 25 -0.78 6.35 -9.18
C ASP A 25 0.63 6.59 -8.60
N GLN A 26 0.73 6.84 -7.29
CA GLN A 26 1.99 7.04 -6.58
C GLN A 26 2.55 5.76 -5.93
N LEU A 27 1.87 4.62 -6.07
CA LEU A 27 2.31 3.36 -5.46
C LEU A 27 3.64 2.84 -6.03
N ALA A 28 3.90 3.09 -7.32
CA ALA A 28 5.10 2.65 -8.00
C ALA A 28 5.41 3.58 -9.17
N ASN A 29 6.70 3.77 -9.44
CA ASN A 29 7.15 4.41 -10.67
C ASN A 29 7.79 3.35 -11.60
N PRO A 30 7.09 2.87 -12.65
CA PRO A 30 7.63 1.87 -13.56
C PRO A 30 8.96 2.28 -14.21
N ALA A 31 9.18 3.58 -14.45
CA ALA A 31 10.41 4.11 -15.05
C ALA A 31 11.64 3.97 -14.13
N GLU A 32 11.42 3.78 -12.82
CA GLU A 32 12.47 3.63 -11.82
C GLU A 32 12.74 2.16 -11.44
N GLY A 33 12.16 1.20 -12.16
CA GLY A 33 12.35 -0.23 -11.92
C GLY A 33 11.56 -0.76 -10.72
N TRP A 34 10.44 -0.12 -10.39
CA TRP A 34 9.53 -0.60 -9.35
C TRP A 34 8.77 -1.85 -9.78
N ARG A 35 8.52 -2.73 -8.82
CA ARG A 35 7.59 -3.87 -8.97
C ARG A 35 6.32 -3.61 -8.18
N GLU A 36 5.20 -3.59 -8.87
CA GLU A 36 3.88 -3.47 -8.27
C GLU A 36 3.17 -4.83 -8.29
N PHE A 37 2.62 -5.23 -7.14
CA PHE A 37 1.79 -6.41 -7.00
C PHE A 37 0.36 -6.01 -6.66
N VAL A 38 -0.60 -6.39 -7.51
CA VAL A 38 -2.02 -6.11 -7.29
C VAL A 38 -2.72 -7.35 -6.76
N LEU A 39 -3.26 -7.27 -5.54
CA LEU A 39 -4.02 -8.34 -4.91
C LEU A 39 -5.49 -8.24 -5.30
N LYS A 40 -5.96 -9.17 -6.14
CA LYS A 40 -7.38 -9.27 -6.50
C LYS A 40 -8.10 -10.28 -5.59
N GLY A 41 -9.23 -9.87 -5.04
CA GLY A 41 -10.08 -10.74 -4.20
C GLY A 41 -11.27 -9.97 -3.62
N GLY A 42 -12.33 -10.69 -3.23
CA GLY A 42 -13.50 -10.07 -2.60
C GLY A 42 -13.21 -9.46 -1.22
N PRO A 43 -14.17 -8.72 -0.63
CA PRO A 43 -14.09 -8.32 0.77
C PRO A 43 -13.88 -9.55 1.68
N GLY A 44 -13.04 -9.42 2.70
CA GLY A 44 -12.79 -10.50 3.67
C GLY A 44 -11.89 -11.64 3.18
N THR A 45 -11.33 -11.62 1.96
CA THR A 45 -10.42 -12.67 1.47
C THR A 45 -8.98 -12.58 2.02
N GLY A 46 -8.74 -11.71 3.01
CA GLY A 46 -7.44 -11.62 3.70
C GLY A 46 -6.38 -10.74 3.04
N LYS A 47 -6.74 -9.86 2.09
CA LYS A 47 -5.79 -8.97 1.38
C LYS A 47 -5.01 -8.04 2.33
N SER A 48 -5.74 -7.30 3.18
CA SER A 48 -5.16 -6.45 4.24
C SER A 48 -4.28 -7.26 5.19
N SER A 49 -4.72 -8.46 5.59
CA SER A 49 -3.93 -9.33 6.46
C SER A 49 -2.63 -9.81 5.81
N LEU A 50 -2.65 -10.14 4.51
CA LEU A 50 -1.44 -10.48 3.76
C LEU A 50 -0.47 -9.30 3.71
N MET A 51 -0.96 -8.10 3.42
CA MET A 51 -0.17 -6.88 3.40
C MET A 51 0.48 -6.58 4.76
N ARG A 52 -0.25 -6.71 5.87
CA ARG A 52 0.32 -6.58 7.23
C ARG A 52 1.43 -7.58 7.49
N LYS A 53 1.22 -8.86 7.13
CA LYS A 53 2.25 -9.90 7.26
C LYS A 53 3.50 -9.61 6.44
N VAL A 54 3.35 -9.06 5.23
CA VAL A 54 4.51 -8.63 4.43
C VAL A 54 5.27 -7.51 5.14
N ALA A 55 4.58 -6.47 5.59
CA ALA A 55 5.19 -5.37 6.33
C ALA A 55 5.94 -5.86 7.58
N GLU A 56 5.31 -6.71 8.39
CA GLU A 56 5.91 -7.34 9.57
C GLU A 56 7.14 -8.19 9.21
N HIS A 57 7.08 -8.99 8.15
CA HIS A 57 8.20 -9.82 7.70
C HIS A 57 9.39 -9.00 7.19
N THR A 58 9.12 -7.79 6.69
CA THR A 58 10.15 -6.85 6.23
C THR A 58 10.66 -5.93 7.34
N ALA A 59 10.00 -5.88 8.50
CA ALA A 59 10.44 -5.12 9.65
C ALA A 59 11.79 -5.68 10.12
N GLY A 60 12.85 -4.86 10.00
CA GLY A 60 14.24 -5.26 10.30
C GLY A 60 15.08 -5.66 9.07
N ARG A 61 14.46 -5.80 7.88
CA ARG A 61 15.17 -5.98 6.60
C ARG A 61 15.12 -4.75 5.71
N CYS A 62 14.07 -3.95 5.86
CA CYS A 62 13.92 -2.66 5.21
C CYS A 62 13.91 -1.58 6.29
N GLY A 63 14.68 -0.52 6.07
CA GLY A 63 14.75 0.65 6.94
C GLY A 63 13.54 1.60 6.81
N GLN A 64 12.72 1.50 5.76
CA GLN A 64 11.45 2.23 5.66
C GLN A 64 10.33 1.34 5.11
N ILE A 65 9.19 1.39 5.79
CA ILE A 65 7.93 0.75 5.37
C ILE A 65 6.86 1.83 5.41
N GLU A 66 5.99 1.86 4.40
CA GLU A 66 4.84 2.75 4.35
C GLU A 66 3.56 1.91 4.23
N LEU A 67 2.62 2.16 5.13
CA LEU A 67 1.34 1.47 5.21
C LEU A 67 0.25 2.42 4.70
N ILE A 68 -0.48 1.98 3.67
CA ILE A 68 -1.56 2.75 3.07
C ILE A 68 -2.88 2.22 3.61
N HIS A 69 -3.55 3.02 4.42
CA HIS A 69 -4.84 2.68 5.02
C HIS A 69 -6.00 2.95 4.08
N CYS A 70 -7.05 2.15 4.22
CA CYS A 70 -8.29 2.35 3.51
C CYS A 70 -9.03 3.58 4.05
N SER A 71 -9.50 4.44 3.14
CA SER A 71 -10.25 5.65 3.52
C SER A 71 -11.60 5.35 4.16
N SER A 72 -12.12 4.14 3.95
CA SER A 72 -13.41 3.67 4.47
C SER A 72 -13.28 2.82 5.73
N ASP A 73 -12.09 2.29 6.00
CA ASP A 73 -11.78 1.44 7.16
C ASP A 73 -10.29 1.60 7.54
N VAL A 74 -10.03 2.35 8.62
CA VAL A 74 -8.65 2.62 9.08
C VAL A 74 -7.90 1.37 9.55
N ASP A 75 -8.62 0.30 9.89
CA ASP A 75 -8.03 -0.98 10.27
C ASP A 75 -7.82 -1.91 9.05
N SER A 76 -8.15 -1.45 7.85
CA SER A 76 -7.82 -2.13 6.60
C SER A 76 -6.68 -1.41 5.86
N LEU A 77 -5.78 -2.18 5.25
CA LEU A 77 -4.78 -1.65 4.32
C LEU A 77 -5.28 -1.79 2.89
N ASP A 78 -5.09 -0.75 2.10
CA ASP A 78 -5.22 -0.76 0.64
C ASP A 78 -3.86 -0.88 -0.06
N GLY A 79 -2.75 -0.69 0.68
CA GLY A 79 -1.42 -0.85 0.11
C GLY A 79 -0.28 -0.88 1.11
N VAL A 80 0.88 -1.33 0.64
CA VAL A 80 2.17 -1.31 1.33
C VAL A 80 3.25 -0.89 0.35
N ILE A 81 4.10 0.05 0.72
CA ILE A 81 5.24 0.51 -0.08
C ILE A 81 6.53 0.19 0.67
N LEU A 82 7.47 -0.43 -0.05
CA LEU A 82 8.79 -0.82 0.43
C LEU A 82 9.87 -0.14 -0.45
N PRO A 83 10.21 1.13 -0.20
CA PRO A 83 11.04 1.92 -1.10
C PRO A 83 12.43 1.34 -1.35
N GLU A 84 13.06 0.76 -0.33
CA GLU A 84 14.42 0.22 -0.42
C GLU A 84 14.56 -0.94 -1.41
N ILE A 85 13.49 -1.72 -1.59
CA ILE A 85 13.44 -2.82 -2.56
C ILE A 85 12.56 -2.50 -3.78
N LYS A 86 12.17 -1.23 -3.93
CA LYS A 86 11.33 -0.70 -5.02
C LYS A 86 10.11 -1.59 -5.29
N THR A 87 9.39 -1.95 -4.23
CA THR A 87 8.25 -2.86 -4.34
C THR A 87 7.04 -2.26 -3.66
N SER A 88 5.88 -2.36 -4.28
CA SER A 88 4.58 -2.02 -3.68
C SER A 88 3.57 -3.13 -3.87
N ILE A 89 2.62 -3.20 -2.93
CA ILE A 89 1.49 -4.12 -2.96
C ILE A 89 0.23 -3.26 -2.82
N ALA A 90 -0.77 -3.53 -3.64
CA ALA A 90 -2.02 -2.79 -3.67
C ALA A 90 -3.24 -3.72 -3.64
N ASP A 91 -4.32 -3.27 -3.01
CA ASP A 91 -5.63 -3.87 -3.17
C ASP A 91 -6.17 -3.54 -4.57
N GLY A 92 -6.51 -4.58 -5.35
CA GLY A 92 -7.07 -4.45 -6.70
C GLY A 92 -8.60 -4.37 -6.76
N THR A 93 -9.28 -4.16 -5.63
CA THR A 93 -10.72 -3.91 -5.59
C THR A 93 -11.01 -2.58 -6.28
N SER A 94 -12.03 -2.49 -7.14
CA SER A 94 -12.45 -1.21 -7.73
C SER A 94 -12.69 -0.19 -6.60
N PRO A 95 -12.12 1.04 -6.64
CA PRO A 95 -11.67 1.80 -7.81
C PRO A 95 -10.14 1.82 -8.04
N HIS A 96 -9.36 0.94 -7.41
CA HIS A 96 -7.89 0.94 -7.43
C HIS A 96 -7.26 0.45 -8.74
N VAL A 97 -7.98 0.54 -9.87
CA VAL A 97 -7.50 0.10 -11.17
C VAL A 97 -6.77 1.26 -11.83
N SER A 98 -5.45 1.33 -11.67
CA SER A 98 -4.59 2.06 -12.60
C SER A 98 -4.78 1.41 -13.98
N ALA A 99 -5.32 2.17 -14.93
CA ALA A 99 -5.34 1.75 -16.32
C ALA A 99 -3.89 1.49 -16.76
N MET A 100 -3.61 0.25 -17.16
CA MET A 100 -2.38 -0.09 -17.89
C MET A 100 -2.34 0.67 -19.21
#